data_AF-A0A4P7CQP5-F1
#
_entry.id   AF-A0A4P7CQP5-F1
#
_cell.length_a   1.000
_cell.length_b   1.000
_cell.length_c   1.000
_cell.angle_alpha   90.00
_cell.angle_beta   90.00
_cell.angle_gamma   90.00
#
_symmetry.space_group_name_H-M   'P 1'
#
loop_
_entity.id
_entity.type
_entity.pdbx_description
1 polymer ?
#
loop_
_entity_poly.entity_id
_entity_poly.type
_entity_poly.pdbx_seq_one_letter_code
_entity_poly.pdbx_strand_id
1 'polypeptide(L)'
;MSNSTTQLDQISATQAFKEAVANALFDAASPGMIWGRHDSTTSLLTWGYYGGYYGNSAVANGTLTLAPSATNYIFADPTTGAVSVNTTGIPSGKIPLYQVVTNATTTTSWTDLRSYAPISQLSTAGTQPANEVYAGPSSGAAAAPGFRALVPADLPVMGASGGGHASGAAPDPGATAGSTRYLREDATWAVPSGGGSSPPVLPVNAQTGTSYTLAATDAPSANGYQGIVTMNNAGANTLTVPPNSSVSFPVGTQIQVVQLGAGQTTVSGGSGVTVNNPSSLTARAQYSSLVLTQIAANTWILGGDMT
;
A
#
# COMPACT_ATOMS: atom_id res chain seq x y z
N MET A 1 -15.27 43.57 15.51
CA MET A 1 -16.19 43.14 16.58
C MET A 1 -17.27 44.18 16.81
N SER A 2 -18.12 44.44 15.82
CA SER A 2 -19.38 45.15 16.08
C SER A 2 -20.49 44.46 15.28
N ASN A 3 -21.24 43.61 15.97
CA ASN A 3 -22.60 43.27 15.57
C ASN A 3 -23.53 44.43 15.99
N SER A 4 -24.85 44.29 15.78
CA SER A 4 -25.84 45.32 16.09
C SER A 4 -25.90 45.75 17.56
N THR A 5 -25.23 45.03 18.46
CA THR A 5 -25.06 45.36 19.88
C THR A 5 -23.58 45.51 20.20
N THR A 6 -23.17 46.67 20.73
CA THR A 6 -21.79 46.87 21.19
C THR A 6 -21.49 46.02 22.42
N GLN A 7 -20.33 45.35 22.42
CA GLN A 7 -19.79 44.65 23.60
C GLN A 7 -18.81 45.52 24.40
N LEU A 8 -18.52 46.72 23.90
CA LEU A 8 -17.60 47.67 24.53
C LEU A 8 -18.38 48.70 25.35
N ASP A 9 -17.81 49.07 26.49
CA ASP A 9 -18.26 50.23 27.26
C ASP A 9 -18.18 51.48 26.37
N GLN A 10 -19.30 52.16 26.17
CA GLN A 10 -19.34 53.32 25.28
C GLN A 10 -19.07 54.61 26.03
N ILE A 11 -18.34 55.52 25.37
CA ILE A 11 -18.15 56.87 25.88
C ILE A 11 -19.39 57.71 25.59
N SER A 12 -20.01 58.28 26.63
CA SER A 12 -21.10 59.24 26.51
C SER A 12 -20.58 60.68 26.49
N ALA A 13 -21.25 61.57 25.73
CA ALA A 13 -20.89 62.97 25.64
C ALA A 13 -21.04 63.74 26.97
N THR A 14 -21.89 63.26 27.89
CA THR A 14 -22.23 63.94 29.16
C THR A 14 -21.69 63.23 30.41
N GLN A 15 -20.93 62.13 30.28
CA GLN A 15 -20.41 61.42 31.44
C GLN A 15 -19.17 62.11 32.04
N ALA A 16 -19.03 62.02 33.36
CA ALA A 16 -17.79 62.35 34.06
C ALA A 16 -16.73 61.25 33.82
N PHE A 17 -15.44 61.59 33.94
CA PHE A 17 -14.32 60.64 33.87
C PHE A 17 -14.22 59.80 32.58
N LYS A 18 -14.62 60.38 31.44
CA LYS A 18 -14.52 59.75 30.11
C LYS A 18 -13.11 59.25 29.78
N GLU A 19 -12.08 59.92 30.31
CA GLU A 19 -10.67 59.54 30.17
C GLU A 19 -10.36 58.22 30.89
N ALA A 20 -10.99 57.96 32.05
CA ALA A 20 -10.82 56.70 32.78
C ALA A 20 -11.44 55.52 32.03
N VAL A 21 -12.63 55.71 31.44
CA VAL A 21 -13.29 54.69 30.59
C VAL A 21 -12.46 54.40 29.35
N ALA A 22 -11.94 55.45 28.68
CA ALA A 22 -11.05 55.29 27.55
C ALA A 22 -9.79 54.49 27.93
N ASN A 23 -9.13 54.86 29.03
CA ASN A 23 -7.92 54.18 29.49
C ASN A 23 -8.17 52.70 29.83
N ALA A 24 -9.30 52.38 30.47
CA ALA A 24 -9.65 50.98 30.76
C ALA A 24 -9.92 50.17 29.48
N LEU A 25 -10.57 50.76 28.48
CA LEU A 25 -10.77 50.11 27.18
C LEU A 25 -9.44 49.91 26.43
N PHE A 26 -8.53 50.88 26.47
CA PHE A 26 -7.20 50.75 25.87
C PHE A 26 -6.32 49.75 26.63
N ASP A 27 -6.46 49.64 27.95
CA ASP A 27 -5.79 48.63 28.76
C ASP A 27 -6.28 47.22 28.38
N ALA A 28 -7.59 47.02 28.24
CA ALA A 28 -8.16 45.77 27.75
C ALA A 28 -7.75 45.45 26.30
N ALA A 29 -7.58 46.47 25.45
CA ALA A 29 -7.11 46.31 24.08
C ALA A 29 -5.58 46.15 23.96
N SER A 30 -4.83 46.39 25.04
CA SER A 30 -3.36 46.45 25.03
C SER A 30 -2.65 45.22 24.47
N PRO A 31 -3.15 43.97 24.58
CA PRO A 31 -2.51 42.82 23.93
C PRO A 31 -2.43 42.97 22.40
N GLY A 32 -3.43 43.63 21.78
CA GLY A 32 -3.45 43.91 20.35
C GLY A 32 -2.65 45.17 19.95
N MET A 33 -2.16 45.93 20.92
CA MET A 33 -1.40 47.17 20.70
C MET A 33 0.13 46.93 20.68
N ILE A 34 0.58 45.73 21.04
CA ILE A 34 2.01 45.37 21.05
C ILE A 34 2.68 45.70 19.71
N TRP A 35 3.90 46.21 19.80
CA TRP A 35 4.72 46.75 18.72
C TRP A 35 4.11 47.91 17.94
N GLY A 36 2.93 48.40 18.32
CA GLY A 36 2.34 49.58 17.71
C GLY A 36 3.22 50.80 17.86
N ARG A 37 3.20 51.68 16.86
CA ARG A 37 3.92 52.96 16.91
C ARG A 37 3.54 53.74 18.17
N HIS A 38 4.55 54.09 18.96
CA HIS A 38 4.42 54.92 20.15
C HIS A 38 4.74 56.37 19.76
N ASP A 39 3.70 57.10 19.36
CA ASP A 39 3.85 58.41 18.71
C ASP A 39 4.57 59.44 19.61
N SER A 40 4.26 59.47 20.91
CA SER A 40 4.88 60.40 21.88
C SER A 40 6.39 60.23 22.05
N THR A 41 6.95 59.07 21.68
CA THR A 41 8.39 58.80 21.69
C THR A 41 8.97 58.66 20.28
N THR A 42 8.16 58.87 19.25
CA THR A 42 8.59 58.86 17.85
C THR A 42 8.84 60.28 17.38
N SER A 43 10.10 60.62 17.10
CA SER A 43 10.47 61.95 16.61
C SER A 43 11.76 61.88 15.80
N LEU A 44 11.90 62.73 14.77
CA LEU A 44 13.07 62.74 13.89
C LEU A 44 13.36 61.32 13.32
N LEU A 45 14.55 60.78 13.58
CA LEU A 45 14.98 59.42 13.24
C LEU A 45 14.82 58.42 14.40
N THR A 46 14.10 58.79 15.46
CA THR A 46 13.76 57.89 16.57
C THR A 46 12.38 57.31 16.34
N TRP A 47 12.27 55.99 16.26
CA TRP A 47 11.01 55.25 16.16
C TRP A 47 10.63 54.64 17.50
N GLY A 48 9.54 55.12 18.10
CA GLY A 48 8.99 54.56 19.33
C GLY A 48 8.01 53.42 19.05
N TYR A 49 8.03 52.39 19.88
CA TYR A 49 7.05 51.30 19.85
C TYR A 49 6.52 50.95 21.25
N TYR A 50 5.27 50.51 21.31
CA TYR A 50 4.68 49.93 22.51
C TYR A 50 5.16 48.50 22.72
N GLY A 51 5.50 48.19 23.95
CA GLY A 51 5.70 46.83 24.45
C GLY A 51 4.38 46.15 24.76
N GLY A 52 4.47 44.99 25.40
CA GLY A 52 3.33 44.15 25.75
C GLY A 52 3.78 42.74 26.09
N TYR A 53 2.85 41.80 26.09
CA TYR A 53 3.15 40.40 26.32
C TYR A 53 3.08 39.62 25.01
N TYR A 54 4.17 38.96 24.62
CA TYR A 54 4.24 38.13 23.42
C TYR A 54 4.60 36.70 23.81
N GLY A 55 3.68 35.76 23.60
CA GLY A 55 3.84 34.38 24.07
C GLY A 55 3.99 34.33 25.60
N ASN A 56 5.18 33.98 26.08
CA ASN A 56 5.55 33.97 27.50
C ASN A 56 6.58 35.07 27.86
N SER A 57 6.81 36.02 26.96
CA SER A 57 7.84 37.05 27.11
C SER A 57 7.22 38.44 27.27
N ALA A 58 7.65 39.17 28.29
CA ALA A 58 7.35 40.59 28.43
C ALA A 58 8.29 41.41 27.55
N VAL A 59 7.72 42.19 26.63
CA VAL A 59 8.43 43.16 25.79
C VAL A 59 8.19 44.54 26.38
N ALA A 60 9.26 45.28 26.69
CA ALA A 60 9.13 46.65 27.18
C ALA A 60 8.79 47.63 26.04
N ASN A 61 8.22 48.79 26.37
CA ASN A 61 8.22 49.93 25.45
C ASN A 61 9.66 50.26 25.07
N GLY A 62 9.90 50.64 23.82
CA GLY A 62 11.25 50.92 23.36
C GLY A 62 11.33 51.87 22.19
N THR A 63 12.56 52.21 21.82
CA THR A 63 12.87 53.07 20.69
C THR A 63 13.95 52.45 19.81
N LEU A 64 13.91 52.74 18.52
CA LEU A 64 14.94 52.36 17.55
C LEU A 64 15.47 53.63 16.87
N THR A 65 16.77 53.65 16.60
CA THR A 65 17.38 54.67 15.73
C THR A 65 17.28 54.21 14.28
N LEU A 66 16.63 55.01 13.44
CA LEU A 66 16.50 54.76 12.01
C LEU A 66 17.72 55.29 11.26
N ALA A 67 18.13 54.58 10.21
CA ALA A 67 19.12 55.08 9.27
C ALA A 67 18.53 56.29 8.50
N PRO A 68 19.30 57.38 8.31
CA PRO A 68 18.88 58.52 7.51
C PRO A 68 18.85 58.17 6.01
N SER A 69 18.00 58.85 5.26
CA SER A 69 17.90 58.73 3.79
C SER A 69 17.76 57.28 3.31
N ALA A 70 16.99 56.47 4.04
CA ALA A 70 16.88 55.04 3.80
C ALA A 70 15.46 54.53 4.03
N THR A 71 15.19 53.34 3.48
CA THR A 71 14.05 52.52 3.87
C THR A 71 14.50 51.60 5.00
N ASN A 72 13.86 51.76 6.15
CA ASN A 72 14.12 51.03 7.38
C ASN A 72 13.06 49.95 7.59
N TYR A 73 13.47 48.70 7.76
CA TYR A 73 12.61 47.56 7.99
C TYR A 73 12.67 47.17 9.45
N ILE A 74 11.54 47.31 10.15
CA ILE A 74 11.38 47.01 11.56
C ILE A 74 10.71 45.64 11.70
N PHE A 75 11.29 44.77 12.52
CA PHE A 75 10.84 43.40 12.71
C PHE A 75 11.08 42.93 14.16
N ALA A 76 10.32 41.93 14.58
CA ALA A 76 10.50 41.29 15.89
C ALA A 76 11.06 39.87 15.77
N ASP A 77 11.78 39.44 16.80
CA ASP A 77 12.19 38.06 16.99
C ASP A 77 10.98 37.16 17.31
N PRO A 78 10.78 36.04 16.61
CA PRO A 78 9.58 35.22 16.76
C PRO A 78 9.48 34.47 18.09
N THR A 79 10.56 34.43 18.88
CA THR A 79 10.63 33.70 20.14
C THR A 79 10.57 34.66 21.34
N THR A 80 11.35 35.73 21.29
CA THR A 80 11.51 36.69 22.39
C THR A 80 10.63 37.94 22.23
N GLY A 81 10.16 38.23 21.02
CA GLY A 81 9.42 39.47 20.71
C GLY A 81 10.28 40.73 20.68
N ALA A 82 11.62 40.60 20.79
CA ALA A 82 12.56 41.72 20.75
C ALA A 82 12.53 42.41 19.38
N VAL A 83 12.50 43.74 19.38
CA VAL A 83 12.34 44.56 18.16
C VAL A 83 13.71 45.01 17.63
N SER A 84 13.89 44.96 16.31
CA SER A 84 15.11 45.37 15.62
C SER A 84 14.80 46.09 14.31
N VAL A 85 15.80 46.79 13.75
CA VAL A 85 15.70 47.52 12.49
C VAL A 85 16.92 47.29 11.60
N ASN A 86 16.73 47.24 10.28
CA ASN A 86 17.80 47.25 9.28
C ASN A 86 17.36 48.02 8.01
N THR A 87 18.20 48.05 6.97
CA THR A 87 17.88 48.68 5.67
C THR A 87 17.85 47.71 4.48
N THR A 88 18.01 46.40 4.72
CA THR A 88 18.16 45.38 3.66
C THR A 88 16.90 44.57 3.39
N GLY A 89 15.88 44.69 4.23
CA GLY A 89 14.61 43.96 4.12
C GLY A 89 14.27 43.21 5.41
N ILE A 90 13.04 42.69 5.50
CA ILE A 90 12.64 41.84 6.63
C ILE A 90 13.36 40.48 6.49
N PRO A 91 14.20 40.05 7.46
CA PRO A 91 14.86 38.76 7.40
C PRO A 91 13.86 37.60 7.45
N SER A 92 14.18 36.49 6.78
CA SER A 92 13.37 35.26 6.84
C SER A 92 13.17 34.80 8.28
N GLY A 93 11.95 34.38 8.63
CA GLY A 93 11.59 33.91 9.96
C GLY A 93 11.40 35.00 11.01
N LYS A 94 11.50 36.28 10.67
CA LYS A 94 11.17 37.40 11.58
C LYS A 94 9.74 37.87 11.38
N ILE A 95 9.15 38.45 12.43
CA ILE A 95 7.80 39.01 12.38
C ILE A 95 7.89 40.42 11.77
N PRO A 96 7.26 40.69 10.61
CA PRO A 96 7.25 42.03 10.01
C PRO A 96 6.43 42.99 10.86
N LEU A 97 6.96 44.20 11.11
CA LEU A 97 6.26 45.24 11.88
C LEU A 97 6.02 46.50 11.07
N TYR A 98 7.09 47.14 10.57
CA TYR A 98 6.97 48.37 9.79
C TYR A 98 8.00 48.45 8.67
N GLN A 99 7.65 49.16 7.61
CA GLN A 99 8.58 49.70 6.63
C GLN A 99 8.54 51.22 6.73
N VAL A 100 9.62 51.85 7.15
CA VAL A 100 9.70 53.29 7.44
C VAL A 100 10.69 53.96 6.50
N VAL A 101 10.24 54.96 5.74
CA VAL A 101 11.11 55.76 4.87
C VAL A 101 11.53 57.02 5.62
N THR A 102 12.82 57.35 5.55
CA THR A 102 13.40 58.55 6.17
C THR A 102 14.05 59.44 5.12
N ASN A 103 14.12 60.74 5.41
CA ASN A 103 15.07 61.66 4.79
C ASN A 103 16.32 61.79 5.70
N ALA A 104 17.12 62.82 5.51
CA ALA A 104 18.34 63.03 6.30
C ALA A 104 18.12 63.20 7.81
N THR A 105 16.94 63.66 8.25
CA THR A 105 16.69 64.05 9.66
C THR A 105 15.36 63.56 10.23
N THR A 106 14.42 63.13 9.40
CA THR A 106 13.07 62.76 9.84
C THR A 106 12.52 61.54 9.11
N THR A 107 11.61 60.85 9.79
CA THR A 107 10.68 59.91 9.14
C THR A 107 9.76 60.67 8.19
N THR A 108 9.54 60.16 6.97
CA THR A 108 8.70 60.79 5.94
C THR A 108 7.44 59.98 5.62
N SER A 109 7.52 58.65 5.71
CA SER A 109 6.35 57.76 5.58
C SER A 109 6.61 56.43 6.28
N TRP A 110 5.54 55.71 6.61
CA TRP A 110 5.64 54.33 7.08
C TRP A 110 4.44 53.51 6.62
N THR A 111 4.71 52.23 6.36
CA THR A 111 3.71 51.20 6.15
C THR A 111 3.68 50.30 7.38
N ASP A 112 2.51 50.14 7.97
CA ASP A 112 2.28 49.14 9.02
C ASP A 112 2.16 47.76 8.37
N LEU A 113 3.09 46.87 8.69
CA LEU A 113 3.19 45.51 8.16
C LEU A 113 2.74 44.45 9.18
N ARG A 114 2.25 44.87 10.36
CA ARG A 114 1.75 43.95 11.38
C ARG A 114 0.52 43.22 10.83
N SER A 115 0.55 41.89 10.81
CA SER A 115 -0.61 41.10 10.40
C SER A 115 -1.64 41.00 11.54
N TYR A 116 -2.93 41.06 11.20
CA TYR A 116 -4.06 41.05 12.14
C TYR A 116 -4.29 39.70 12.86
N ALA A 117 -3.36 38.74 12.81
CA ALA A 117 -3.61 37.43 13.42
C ALA A 117 -3.11 37.39 14.88
N PRO A 118 -3.96 37.50 15.91
CA PRO A 118 -3.57 37.40 17.32
C PRO A 118 -3.12 35.99 17.76
N ILE A 119 -2.88 35.08 16.81
CA ILE A 119 -2.38 33.74 17.12
C ILE A 119 -1.43 33.31 16.01
N SER A 120 -0.14 33.31 16.32
CA SER A 120 0.86 32.47 15.66
C SER A 120 0.52 31.00 15.96
N GLN A 121 -0.53 30.46 15.33
CA GLN A 121 -0.85 29.03 15.35
C GLN A 121 -1.46 28.49 14.06
N LEU A 122 -1.62 29.30 13.00
CA LEU A 122 -1.44 28.68 11.70
C LEU A 122 0.07 28.50 11.56
N SER A 123 0.53 27.31 11.91
CA SER A 123 1.82 26.75 11.56
C SER A 123 2.11 27.03 10.07
N THR A 124 2.56 28.24 9.73
CA THR A 124 3.30 28.49 8.51
C THR A 124 4.66 27.90 8.81
N ALA A 125 4.71 26.59 8.61
CA ALA A 125 5.89 25.76 8.74
C ALA A 125 7.10 26.54 8.25
N GLY A 126 8.18 26.55 9.02
CA GLY A 126 9.49 26.81 8.41
C GLY A 126 9.73 25.84 7.25
N THR A 127 10.81 26.01 6.50
CA THR A 127 11.20 25.03 5.47
C THR A 127 11.19 23.62 6.06
N GLN A 128 10.31 22.75 5.54
CA GLN A 128 10.29 21.34 5.89
C GLN A 128 11.17 20.56 4.89
N PRO A 129 11.83 19.47 5.31
CA PRO A 129 12.47 18.55 4.38
C PRO A 129 11.43 17.89 3.46
N ALA A 130 11.90 17.31 2.35
CA ALA A 130 11.02 16.60 1.43
C ALA A 130 10.33 15.40 2.11
N ASN A 131 9.09 15.11 1.69
CA ASN A 131 8.28 13.96 2.12
C ASN A 131 7.71 14.02 3.55
N GLU A 132 7.54 15.21 4.12
CA GLU A 132 6.80 15.36 5.38
C GLU A 132 5.30 15.68 5.17
N VAL A 133 4.47 15.19 6.09
CA VAL A 133 3.03 15.41 6.18
C VAL A 133 2.65 15.96 7.55
N TYR A 134 1.65 16.85 7.60
CA TYR A 134 1.12 17.37 8.86
C TYR A 134 0.04 16.45 9.41
N ALA A 135 0.37 15.63 10.40
CA ALA A 135 -0.54 14.62 10.94
C ALA A 135 -0.29 14.32 12.42
N GLY A 136 -1.30 13.75 13.11
CA GLY A 136 -1.18 13.23 14.49
C GLY A 136 -0.34 11.95 14.57
N PRO A 137 0.08 11.48 15.76
CA PRO A 137 1.06 10.39 15.90
C PRO A 137 0.76 9.13 15.06
N SER A 138 1.81 8.48 14.54
CA SER A 138 1.69 7.22 13.77
C SER A 138 1.36 5.98 14.62
N SER A 139 1.41 6.12 15.94
CA SER A 139 1.02 5.09 16.91
C SER A 139 0.73 5.72 18.27
N GLY A 140 0.09 4.97 19.18
CA GLY A 140 -0.24 5.43 20.52
C GLY A 140 -1.51 6.29 20.58
N ALA A 141 -1.63 7.08 21.66
CA ALA A 141 -2.80 7.93 21.90
C ALA A 141 -2.83 9.16 20.97
N ALA A 142 -4.03 9.69 20.75
CA ALA A 142 -4.21 10.94 20.02
C ALA A 142 -3.44 12.09 20.68
N ALA A 143 -2.71 12.87 19.88
CA ALA A 143 -1.97 14.05 20.30
C ALA A 143 -2.03 15.14 19.22
N ALA A 144 -1.57 16.35 19.56
CA ALA A 144 -1.49 17.44 18.59
C ALA A 144 -0.63 17.06 17.37
N PRO A 145 -1.06 17.40 16.14
CA PRO A 145 -0.33 17.07 14.92
C PRO A 145 0.96 17.86 14.76
N GLY A 146 1.93 17.25 14.12
CA GLY A 146 3.21 17.83 13.70
C GLY A 146 3.61 17.36 12.31
N PHE A 147 4.64 17.97 11.72
CA PHE A 147 5.24 17.45 10.50
C PHE A 147 6.07 16.21 10.84
N ARG A 148 5.87 15.13 10.08
CA ARG A 148 6.68 13.91 10.11
C ARG A 148 6.71 13.25 8.75
N ALA A 149 7.60 12.28 8.56
CA ALA A 149 7.57 11.41 7.38
C ALA A 149 6.26 10.60 7.29
N LEU A 150 5.80 10.37 6.06
CA LEU A 150 4.72 9.43 5.76
C LEU A 150 5.14 8.00 6.15
N VAL A 151 4.32 7.29 6.91
CA VAL A 151 4.55 5.89 7.28
C VAL A 151 3.45 4.96 6.73
N PRO A 152 3.69 3.64 6.63
CA PRO A 152 2.68 2.70 6.13
C PRO A 152 1.35 2.74 6.90
N ALA A 153 1.37 3.04 8.20
CA ALA A 153 0.16 3.18 9.02
C ALA A 153 -0.72 4.39 8.64
N ASP A 154 -0.16 5.36 7.90
CA ASP A 154 -0.92 6.52 7.40
C ASP A 154 -1.73 6.16 6.14
N LEU A 155 -1.46 5.01 5.52
CA LEU A 155 -2.16 4.51 4.36
C LEU A 155 -3.05 3.32 4.76
N PRO A 156 -4.29 3.25 4.27
CA PRO A 156 -5.06 2.03 4.41
C PRO A 156 -4.33 0.86 3.72
N VAL A 157 -4.43 -0.34 4.28
CA VAL A 157 -3.97 -1.56 3.60
C VAL A 157 -4.97 -1.89 2.49
N MET A 158 -4.48 -2.35 1.34
CA MET A 158 -5.36 -2.74 0.24
C MET A 158 -6.32 -3.86 0.64
N GLY A 159 -7.60 -3.67 0.27
CA GLY A 159 -8.67 -4.61 0.54
C GLY A 159 -8.94 -5.53 -0.64
N ALA A 160 -9.54 -6.70 -0.37
CA ALA A 160 -10.00 -7.63 -1.40
C ALA A 160 -11.06 -6.98 -2.32
N SER A 161 -11.17 -7.48 -3.56
CA SER A 161 -12.24 -7.09 -4.48
C SER A 161 -13.64 -7.34 -3.88
N GLY A 162 -14.61 -6.45 -4.18
CA GLY A 162 -15.98 -6.52 -3.65
C GLY A 162 -16.44 -5.23 -2.96
N GLY A 163 -17.58 -5.27 -2.26
CA GLY A 163 -18.22 -4.08 -1.68
C GLY A 163 -17.40 -3.32 -0.63
N GLY A 164 -16.38 -3.96 -0.05
CA GLY A 164 -15.46 -3.36 0.95
C GLY A 164 -14.04 -3.12 0.44
N HIS A 165 -13.83 -3.13 -0.89
CA HIS A 165 -12.50 -2.92 -1.48
C HIS A 165 -11.91 -1.54 -1.09
N ALA A 166 -10.59 -1.49 -0.98
CA ALA A 166 -9.85 -0.27 -0.73
C ALA A 166 -8.56 -0.27 -1.54
N SER A 167 -8.25 0.86 -2.19
CA SER A 167 -6.90 1.13 -2.67
C SER A 167 -5.99 1.42 -1.47
N GLY A 168 -4.71 1.05 -1.54
CA GLY A 168 -3.85 1.17 -0.37
C GLY A 168 -2.46 0.59 -0.50
N ALA A 169 -1.76 0.55 0.63
CA ALA A 169 -0.48 -0.11 0.78
C ALA A 169 -0.63 -1.63 0.63
N ALA A 170 0.40 -2.30 0.08
CA ALA A 170 0.46 -3.75 0.05
C ALA A 170 0.46 -4.34 1.47
N PRO A 171 -0.23 -5.46 1.74
CA PRO A 171 -0.13 -6.16 3.02
C PRO A 171 1.30 -6.63 3.22
N ASP A 172 1.77 -6.70 4.47
CA ASP A 172 3.14 -7.11 4.77
C ASP A 172 3.44 -8.54 4.25
N PRO A 173 4.44 -8.73 3.36
CA PRO A 173 4.87 -10.06 2.89
C PRO A 173 5.66 -10.86 3.94
N GLY A 174 6.01 -10.25 5.08
CA GLY A 174 6.87 -10.79 6.12
C GLY A 174 8.36 -10.48 5.88
N ALA A 175 9.19 -10.75 6.89
CA ALA A 175 10.59 -10.32 6.93
C ALA A 175 11.57 -11.06 6.00
N THR A 176 11.18 -12.19 5.39
CA THR A 176 12.04 -12.95 4.49
C THR A 176 11.75 -12.60 3.04
N ALA A 177 12.78 -12.18 2.29
CA ALA A 177 12.67 -11.89 0.87
C ALA A 177 12.12 -13.11 0.10
N GLY A 178 10.89 -12.99 -0.42
CA GLY A 178 10.29 -14.01 -1.27
C GLY A 178 10.59 -13.72 -2.74
N SER A 179 11.25 -14.65 -3.44
CA SER A 179 11.41 -14.59 -4.90
C SER A 179 10.26 -15.24 -5.66
N THR A 180 9.31 -15.86 -4.96
CA THR A 180 8.30 -16.74 -5.53
C THR A 180 6.86 -16.39 -5.14
N ARG A 181 6.61 -15.24 -4.51
CA ARG A 181 5.25 -14.84 -4.08
C ARG A 181 4.77 -13.62 -4.87
N TYR A 182 3.48 -13.59 -5.18
CA TYR A 182 2.80 -12.46 -5.78
C TYR A 182 1.57 -12.08 -4.95
N LEU A 183 1.20 -10.80 -5.00
CA LEU A 183 0.01 -10.30 -4.34
C LEU A 183 -1.21 -10.55 -5.22
N ARG A 184 -2.25 -11.16 -4.65
CA ARG A 184 -3.52 -11.44 -5.32
C ARG A 184 -4.52 -10.31 -5.07
N GLU A 185 -5.59 -10.29 -5.88
CA GLU A 185 -6.70 -9.34 -5.73
C GLU A 185 -7.50 -9.51 -4.43
N ASP A 186 -7.31 -10.62 -3.72
CA ASP A 186 -7.91 -10.88 -2.41
C ASP A 186 -7.04 -10.38 -1.24
N ALA A 187 -6.03 -9.55 -1.54
CA ALA A 187 -5.07 -9.00 -0.58
C ALA A 187 -4.23 -10.07 0.16
N THR A 188 -3.96 -11.20 -0.48
CA THR A 188 -3.07 -12.24 0.06
C THR A 188 -1.85 -12.49 -0.82
N TRP A 189 -0.73 -12.83 -0.19
CA TRP A 189 0.48 -13.29 -0.89
C TRP A 189 0.36 -14.77 -1.23
N ALA A 190 0.46 -15.11 -2.51
CA ALA A 190 0.38 -16.49 -2.99
C ALA A 190 1.67 -16.91 -3.71
N VAL A 191 2.02 -18.19 -3.56
CA VAL A 191 3.01 -18.84 -4.45
C VAL A 191 2.27 -19.23 -5.73
N PRO A 192 2.82 -18.99 -6.94
CA PRO A 192 2.23 -19.50 -8.18
C PRO A 192 2.01 -21.00 -8.04
N SER A 193 0.81 -21.47 -8.36
CA SER A 193 0.60 -22.91 -8.57
C SER A 193 1.60 -23.33 -9.63
N GLY A 194 2.57 -24.17 -9.26
CA GLY A 194 3.59 -24.62 -10.19
C GLY A 194 2.91 -25.23 -11.42
N GLY A 195 2.97 -24.55 -12.56
CA GLY A 195 2.55 -25.07 -13.86
C GLY A 195 3.44 -26.20 -14.37
N GLY A 196 4.24 -26.81 -13.50
CA GLY A 196 5.01 -28.01 -13.76
C GLY A 196 4.22 -29.21 -13.29
N SER A 197 3.22 -29.64 -14.05
CA SER A 197 2.96 -31.07 -14.10
C SER A 197 4.26 -31.72 -14.55
N SER A 198 5.03 -32.27 -13.60
CA SER A 198 6.02 -33.30 -13.93
C SER A 198 5.32 -34.26 -14.89
N PRO A 199 5.87 -34.55 -16.09
CA PRO A 199 5.21 -35.44 -17.03
C PRO A 199 4.81 -36.69 -16.24
N PRO A 200 3.52 -37.07 -16.23
CA PRO A 200 3.07 -38.16 -15.38
C PRO A 200 3.91 -39.39 -15.72
N VAL A 201 4.78 -39.82 -14.79
CA VAL A 201 5.51 -41.08 -14.93
C VAL A 201 4.45 -42.15 -15.00
N LEU A 202 4.26 -42.76 -16.17
CA LEU A 202 3.24 -43.78 -16.37
C LEU A 202 3.48 -44.91 -15.37
N PRO A 203 2.47 -45.33 -14.60
CA PRO A 203 2.63 -46.44 -13.67
C PRO A 203 2.98 -47.70 -14.47
N VAL A 204 3.99 -48.42 -14.01
CA VAL A 204 4.38 -49.72 -14.56
C VAL A 204 3.94 -50.80 -13.59
N ASN A 205 3.00 -51.64 -14.02
CA ASN A 205 2.54 -52.80 -13.28
C ASN A 205 3.17 -54.08 -13.87
N ALA A 206 4.06 -54.71 -13.11
CA ALA A 206 4.73 -55.94 -13.54
C ALA A 206 3.93 -57.17 -13.12
N GLN A 207 3.61 -58.01 -14.11
CA GLN A 207 2.82 -59.23 -13.94
C GLN A 207 3.64 -60.45 -14.36
N THR A 208 3.75 -61.44 -13.48
CA THR A 208 4.49 -62.69 -13.73
C THR A 208 3.60 -63.92 -13.76
N GLY A 209 2.30 -63.77 -13.50
CA GLY A 209 1.33 -64.85 -13.52
C GLY A 209 1.00 -65.35 -14.93
N THR A 210 0.30 -66.48 -15.01
CA THR A 210 -0.27 -66.99 -16.27
C THR A 210 -1.60 -66.31 -16.62
N SER A 211 -2.19 -65.56 -15.69
CA SER A 211 -3.39 -64.76 -15.90
C SER A 211 -3.30 -63.45 -15.12
N TYR A 212 -3.82 -62.37 -15.72
CA TYR A 212 -3.97 -61.07 -15.08
C TYR A 212 -5.25 -60.39 -15.58
N THR A 213 -6.05 -59.82 -14.69
CA THR A 213 -7.20 -58.98 -15.07
C THR A 213 -6.86 -57.54 -14.77
N LEU A 214 -7.04 -56.63 -15.73
CA LEU A 214 -6.73 -55.21 -15.54
C LEU A 214 -7.47 -54.64 -14.33
N ALA A 215 -6.80 -53.77 -13.59
CA ALA A 215 -7.34 -53.05 -12.45
C ALA A 215 -7.32 -51.54 -12.73
N ALA A 216 -8.17 -50.77 -12.03
CA ALA A 216 -8.22 -49.32 -12.20
C ALA A 216 -6.86 -48.63 -11.94
N THR A 217 -5.98 -49.28 -11.16
CA THR A 217 -4.62 -48.82 -10.89
C THR A 217 -3.65 -48.96 -12.07
N ASP A 218 -4.01 -49.71 -13.12
CA ASP A 218 -3.19 -49.82 -14.34
C ASP A 218 -3.30 -48.56 -15.21
N ALA A 219 -4.29 -47.71 -14.96
CA ALA A 219 -4.50 -46.44 -15.63
C ALA A 219 -5.22 -45.45 -14.69
N PRO A 220 -4.56 -44.97 -13.62
CA PRO A 220 -5.19 -44.10 -12.63
C PRO A 220 -5.44 -42.69 -13.19
N SER A 221 -6.43 -42.00 -12.62
CA SER A 221 -6.78 -40.63 -13.01
C SER A 221 -5.63 -39.64 -12.84
N ALA A 222 -4.74 -39.87 -11.85
CA ALA A 222 -3.53 -39.07 -11.61
C ALA A 222 -2.56 -39.06 -12.81
N ASN A 223 -2.64 -40.06 -13.70
CA ASN A 223 -1.80 -40.20 -14.89
C ASN A 223 -2.59 -40.00 -16.19
N GLY A 224 -3.77 -39.37 -16.11
CA GLY A 224 -4.63 -39.14 -17.27
C GLY A 224 -5.20 -40.42 -17.86
N TYR A 225 -5.41 -41.46 -17.04
CA TYR A 225 -5.89 -42.78 -17.47
C TYR A 225 -4.96 -43.45 -18.48
N GLN A 226 -3.65 -43.34 -18.21
CA GLN A 226 -2.59 -43.99 -18.97
C GLN A 226 -1.68 -44.81 -18.05
N GLY A 227 -1.20 -45.95 -18.53
CA GLY A 227 -0.23 -46.77 -17.82
C GLY A 227 0.31 -47.94 -18.63
N ILE A 228 1.20 -48.72 -18.00
CA ILE A 228 1.94 -49.82 -18.64
C ILE A 228 1.76 -51.09 -17.80
N VAL A 229 1.35 -52.18 -18.43
CA VAL A 229 1.33 -53.52 -17.85
C VAL A 229 2.39 -54.37 -18.56
N THR A 230 3.32 -54.95 -17.81
CA THR A 230 4.35 -55.82 -18.37
C THR A 230 4.05 -57.28 -18.02
N MET A 231 3.97 -58.14 -19.03
CA MET A 231 3.68 -59.57 -18.90
C MET A 231 4.98 -60.37 -19.00
N ASN A 232 5.54 -60.78 -17.87
CA ASN A 232 6.81 -61.48 -17.76
C ASN A 232 6.63 -62.93 -17.29
N ASN A 233 6.16 -63.79 -18.19
CA ASN A 233 6.04 -65.24 -17.95
C ASN A 233 6.70 -66.02 -19.09
N ALA A 234 7.40 -67.11 -18.76
CA ALA A 234 8.07 -67.96 -19.75
C ALA A 234 7.09 -68.88 -20.51
N GLY A 235 5.92 -69.18 -19.94
CA GLY A 235 4.82 -69.89 -20.57
C GLY A 235 3.71 -68.95 -21.06
N ALA A 236 2.83 -69.48 -21.92
CA ALA A 236 1.69 -68.73 -22.43
C ALA A 236 0.84 -68.14 -21.28
N ASN A 237 0.42 -66.90 -21.45
CA ASN A 237 -0.28 -66.14 -20.42
C ASN A 237 -1.41 -65.29 -21.01
N THR A 238 -2.36 -64.88 -20.17
CA THR A 238 -3.54 -64.13 -20.59
C THR A 238 -3.70 -62.85 -19.77
N LEU A 239 -3.89 -61.72 -20.46
CA LEU A 239 -4.35 -60.47 -19.88
C LEU A 239 -5.84 -60.28 -20.23
N THR A 240 -6.67 -60.01 -19.23
CA THR A 240 -8.12 -59.86 -19.39
C THR A 240 -8.54 -58.41 -19.16
N VAL A 241 -9.27 -57.87 -20.13
CA VAL A 241 -9.98 -56.59 -20.01
C VAL A 241 -11.30 -56.83 -19.28
N PRO A 242 -11.48 -56.36 -18.04
CA PRO A 242 -12.70 -56.58 -17.26
C PRO A 242 -13.90 -55.82 -17.84
N PRO A 243 -15.14 -56.27 -17.56
CA PRO A 243 -16.33 -55.47 -17.84
C PRO A 243 -16.30 -54.13 -17.10
N ASN A 244 -16.72 -53.06 -17.76
CA ASN A 244 -16.70 -51.69 -17.23
C ASN A 244 -17.55 -51.51 -15.97
N SER A 245 -18.49 -52.43 -15.73
CA SER A 245 -19.31 -52.50 -14.51
C SER A 245 -18.54 -53.04 -13.30
N SER A 246 -17.43 -53.76 -13.51
CA SER A 246 -16.59 -54.33 -12.45
C SER A 246 -15.33 -53.50 -12.20
N VAL A 247 -14.69 -53.01 -13.27
CA VAL A 247 -13.57 -52.08 -13.21
C VAL A 247 -13.85 -50.99 -14.24
N SER A 248 -14.19 -49.80 -13.76
CA SER A 248 -14.59 -48.69 -14.62
C SER A 248 -13.36 -48.00 -15.20
N PHE A 249 -13.17 -48.12 -16.50
CA PHE A 249 -12.22 -47.30 -17.27
C PHE A 249 -13.02 -46.24 -18.06
N PRO A 250 -12.63 -44.96 -18.02
CA PRO A 250 -13.25 -43.94 -18.89
C PRO A 250 -12.89 -44.15 -20.36
N VAL A 251 -13.76 -43.70 -21.27
CA VAL A 251 -13.44 -43.61 -22.70
C VAL A 251 -12.20 -42.74 -22.89
N GLY A 252 -11.24 -43.20 -23.70
CA GLY A 252 -9.94 -42.58 -23.89
C GLY A 252 -8.80 -43.19 -23.04
N THR A 253 -9.11 -44.12 -22.12
CA THR A 253 -8.09 -44.87 -21.37
C THR A 253 -7.14 -45.60 -22.32
N GLN A 254 -5.84 -45.51 -22.06
CA GLN A 254 -4.79 -46.21 -22.82
C GLN A 254 -3.90 -47.03 -21.90
N ILE A 255 -3.81 -48.33 -22.15
CA ILE A 255 -2.94 -49.24 -21.40
C ILE A 255 -1.99 -49.91 -22.37
N GLN A 256 -0.70 -49.65 -22.22
CA GLN A 256 0.33 -50.38 -22.97
C GLN A 256 0.54 -51.74 -22.33
N VAL A 257 0.54 -52.80 -23.13
CA VAL A 257 0.82 -54.17 -22.71
C VAL A 257 2.13 -54.60 -23.36
N VAL A 258 3.13 -54.97 -22.57
CA VAL A 258 4.45 -55.38 -23.06
C VAL A 258 4.72 -56.83 -22.69
N GLN A 259 4.92 -57.71 -23.67
CA GLN A 259 5.34 -59.09 -23.42
C GLN A 259 6.84 -59.10 -23.11
N LEU A 260 7.24 -59.10 -21.83
CA LEU A 260 8.66 -59.23 -21.45
C LEU A 260 9.12 -60.70 -21.42
N GLY A 261 8.21 -61.62 -21.11
CA GLY A 261 8.50 -63.05 -21.04
C GLY A 261 8.48 -63.73 -22.41
N ALA A 262 9.13 -64.90 -22.51
CA ALA A 262 9.13 -65.68 -23.75
C ALA A 262 7.75 -66.28 -24.08
N GLY A 263 6.87 -66.41 -23.10
CA GLY A 263 5.53 -66.94 -23.28
C GLY A 263 4.59 -65.96 -23.96
N GLN A 264 3.87 -66.43 -24.97
CA GLN A 264 2.95 -65.61 -25.74
C GLN A 264 1.87 -65.00 -24.84
N THR A 265 1.73 -63.68 -24.89
CA THR A 265 0.71 -62.92 -24.17
C THR A 265 -0.55 -62.83 -25.03
N THR A 266 -1.67 -63.31 -24.50
CA THR A 266 -2.99 -63.22 -25.14
C THR A 266 -3.84 -62.18 -24.42
N VAL A 267 -4.38 -61.21 -25.15
CA VAL A 267 -5.40 -60.29 -24.63
C VAL A 267 -6.78 -60.94 -24.76
N SER A 268 -7.62 -60.81 -23.75
CA SER A 268 -8.98 -61.36 -23.74
C SER A 268 -9.97 -60.34 -23.22
N GLY A 269 -11.17 -60.30 -23.80
CA GLY A 269 -12.29 -59.56 -23.22
C GLY A 269 -12.98 -60.41 -22.14
N GLY A 270 -13.28 -59.83 -20.98
CA GLY A 270 -14.21 -60.41 -20.02
C GLY A 270 -15.65 -60.43 -20.55
N SER A 271 -16.59 -60.88 -19.72
CA SER A 271 -18.01 -61.01 -20.12
C SER A 271 -18.58 -59.70 -20.67
N GLY A 272 -18.99 -59.69 -21.94
CA GLY A 272 -19.59 -58.52 -22.60
C GLY A 272 -18.59 -57.45 -23.04
N VAL A 273 -17.28 -57.72 -22.96
CA VAL A 273 -16.21 -56.84 -23.48
C VAL A 273 -15.82 -57.28 -24.89
N THR A 274 -15.79 -56.31 -25.82
CA THR A 274 -15.32 -56.48 -27.19
C THR A 274 -13.96 -55.82 -27.36
N VAL A 275 -12.96 -56.59 -27.81
CA VAL A 275 -11.61 -56.10 -28.13
C VAL A 275 -11.39 -56.23 -29.65
N ASN A 276 -11.60 -55.13 -30.37
CA ASN A 276 -11.41 -55.08 -31.81
C ASN A 276 -9.93 -54.95 -32.16
N ASN A 277 -9.46 -55.70 -33.15
CA ASN A 277 -8.07 -55.71 -33.58
C ASN A 277 -8.00 -56.05 -35.09
N PRO A 278 -6.91 -55.69 -35.79
CA PRO A 278 -6.75 -55.94 -37.22
C PRO A 278 -6.18 -57.33 -37.57
N SER A 279 -5.67 -58.10 -36.60
CA SER A 279 -5.00 -59.40 -36.87
C SER A 279 -5.40 -60.47 -35.85
N SER A 280 -4.86 -60.36 -34.63
CA SER A 280 -5.10 -61.32 -33.57
C SER A 280 -5.15 -60.64 -32.21
N LEU A 281 -5.51 -61.41 -31.19
CA LEU A 281 -5.45 -60.99 -29.78
C LEU A 281 -4.12 -61.35 -29.10
N THR A 282 -3.13 -61.86 -29.84
CA THR A 282 -1.86 -62.32 -29.29
C THR A 282 -0.72 -61.40 -29.68
N ALA A 283 0.14 -61.09 -28.71
CA ALA A 283 1.42 -60.46 -28.98
C ALA A 283 2.29 -61.38 -29.85
N ARG A 284 3.03 -60.82 -30.80
CA ARG A 284 3.78 -61.60 -31.80
C ARG A 284 4.90 -62.43 -31.19
N ALA A 285 5.75 -61.81 -30.38
CA ALA A 285 6.97 -62.39 -29.83
C ALA A 285 7.38 -61.71 -28.52
N GLN A 286 8.47 -62.19 -27.92
CA GLN A 286 9.09 -61.50 -26.79
C GLN A 286 9.45 -60.07 -27.18
N TYR A 287 9.16 -59.13 -26.28
CA TYR A 287 9.27 -57.68 -26.42
C TYR A 287 8.24 -57.01 -27.35
N SER A 288 7.28 -57.75 -27.90
CA SER A 288 6.14 -57.14 -28.58
C SER A 288 5.36 -56.24 -27.63
N SER A 289 4.98 -55.07 -28.14
CA SER A 289 4.18 -54.08 -27.42
C SER A 289 2.82 -53.92 -28.10
N LEU A 290 1.78 -53.96 -27.29
CA LEU A 290 0.40 -53.71 -27.67
C LEU A 290 -0.12 -52.49 -26.90
N VAL A 291 -1.17 -51.84 -27.41
CA VAL A 291 -1.89 -50.77 -26.72
C VAL A 291 -3.38 -51.07 -26.78
N LEU A 292 -4.00 -51.05 -25.61
CA LEU A 292 -5.44 -51.11 -25.43
C LEU A 292 -5.99 -49.69 -25.29
N THR A 293 -6.90 -49.30 -26.19
CA THR A 293 -7.59 -48.00 -26.13
C THR A 293 -9.09 -48.21 -26.01
N GLN A 294 -9.70 -47.69 -24.94
CA GLN A 294 -11.14 -47.76 -24.78
C GLN A 294 -11.86 -46.69 -25.60
N ILE A 295 -12.73 -47.11 -26.52
CA ILE A 295 -13.47 -46.21 -27.41
C ILE A 295 -14.96 -46.08 -27.05
N ALA A 296 -15.48 -47.02 -26.28
CA ALA A 296 -16.78 -46.95 -25.63
C ALA A 296 -16.78 -47.86 -24.39
N ALA A 297 -17.80 -47.78 -23.52
CA ALA A 297 -17.96 -48.75 -22.43
C ALA A 297 -17.92 -50.18 -23.02
N ASN A 298 -17.09 -51.05 -22.42
CA ASN A 298 -16.85 -52.42 -22.89
C ASN A 298 -16.33 -52.59 -24.33
N THR A 299 -15.92 -51.53 -25.02
CA THR A 299 -15.43 -51.61 -26.41
C THR A 299 -14.03 -51.02 -26.51
N TRP A 300 -13.07 -51.85 -26.88
CA TRP A 300 -11.65 -51.53 -26.92
C TRP A 300 -11.08 -51.77 -28.31
N ILE A 301 -10.09 -50.95 -28.68
CA ILE A 301 -9.20 -51.20 -29.82
C ILE A 301 -7.88 -51.74 -29.26
N LEU A 302 -7.40 -52.85 -29.82
CA LEU A 302 -6.06 -53.36 -29.60
C LEU A 302 -5.22 -53.06 -30.84
N GLY A 303 -4.15 -52.29 -30.66
CA GLY A 303 -3.15 -51.98 -31.68
C GLY A 303 -1.75 -52.42 -31.26
N GLY A 304 -0.81 -52.49 -32.21
CA GLY A 304 0.59 -52.84 -31.94
C GLY A 304 1.08 -54.07 -32.69
N ASP A 305 2.14 -54.70 -32.17
CA ASP A 305 2.82 -55.84 -32.80
C ASP A 305 2.13 -57.18 -32.45
N MET A 306 1.15 -57.53 -33.28
CA MET A 306 0.34 -58.75 -33.18
C MET A 306 0.86 -59.86 -34.11
N THR A 307 0.54 -61.11 -33.78
CA THR A 307 0.82 -62.27 -34.66
C THR A 307 0.10 -62.15 -35.99
#